data_AF-A0A9W9WW83-F1
#
_entry.id   AF-A0A9W9WW83-F1
#
_cell.length_a   1.000
_cell.length_b   1.000
_cell.length_c   1.000
_cell.angle_alpha   90.00
_cell.angle_beta   90.00
_cell.angle_gamma   90.00
#
_symmetry.space_group_name_H-M   'P 1'
#
loop_
_entity.id
_entity.type
_entity.pdbx_description
1 polymer ?
#
loop_
_entity_poly.entity_id
_entity_poly.type
_entity_poly.pdbx_seq_one_letter_code
_entity_poly.pdbx_strand_id
1 'polypeptide(L)'
;MSSLTPGHVLRGARWNYRVLEPVKGDRTHISAVFKAQVVPRECVVPEVPKWALIKVALPGDEIATKNMQREVLTYRLPDVASAECFRKMYDIIDDSTIALEWLDTTLVEMKYCPEMLVYSLIKSFFKAAFISCVVLEDYEYVNTGRVPEHLVLKS
;
A
#
# COMPACT_ATOMS: atom_id res chain seq x y z
N MET A 1 17.36 16.81 -8.72
CA MET A 1 16.03 16.19 -8.55
C MET A 1 16.11 14.77 -9.09
N SER A 2 16.19 13.79 -8.19
CA SER A 2 16.45 12.40 -8.55
C SER A 2 15.18 11.80 -9.15
N SER A 3 15.18 11.58 -10.46
CA SER A 3 14.11 10.90 -11.15
C SER A 3 13.95 9.48 -10.56
N LEU A 4 12.74 9.12 -10.12
CA LEU A 4 12.36 7.76 -9.76
C LEU A 4 12.29 6.90 -11.04
N THR A 5 13.45 6.72 -11.68
CA THR A 5 13.59 5.90 -12.87
C THR A 5 13.67 4.44 -12.49
N PRO A 6 13.15 3.53 -13.35
CA PRO A 6 13.41 2.11 -13.22
C PRO A 6 14.90 1.83 -12.97
N GLY A 7 15.19 0.99 -11.98
CA GLY A 7 16.55 0.66 -11.53
C GLY A 7 17.09 1.54 -10.39
N HIS A 8 16.47 2.69 -10.10
CA HIS A 8 16.89 3.53 -8.96
C HIS A 8 16.65 2.81 -7.63
N VAL A 9 17.59 2.97 -6.69
CA VAL A 9 17.51 2.32 -5.36
C VAL A 9 17.23 3.37 -4.28
N LEU A 10 16.06 3.26 -3.67
CA LEU A 10 15.67 4.05 -2.51
C LEU A 10 16.17 3.38 -1.24
N ARG A 11 16.63 4.18 -0.28
CA ARG A 11 17.17 3.70 1.00
C ARG A 11 16.13 3.94 2.09
N GLY A 12 15.43 2.89 2.49
CA GLY A 12 14.57 2.91 3.68
C GLY A 12 15.35 2.61 4.96
N ALA A 13 14.63 2.65 6.09
CA ALA A 13 15.18 2.29 7.39
C ALA A 13 15.36 0.78 7.54
N ARG A 14 14.36 -0.01 7.11
CA ARG A 14 14.39 -1.49 7.17
C ARG A 14 15.10 -2.09 5.97
N TRP A 15 14.74 -1.68 4.76
CA TRP A 15 15.26 -2.25 3.52
C TRP A 15 15.67 -1.20 2.50
N ASN A 16 16.37 -1.64 1.46
CA ASN A 16 16.53 -0.85 0.25
C ASN A 16 15.49 -1.29 -0.78
N TYR A 17 15.07 -0.38 -1.66
CA TYR A 17 14.00 -0.63 -2.62
C TYR A 17 14.46 -0.25 -4.03
N ARG A 18 14.63 -1.24 -4.90
CA ARG A 18 14.93 -1.01 -6.32
C ARG A 18 13.62 -0.79 -7.06
N VAL A 19 13.38 0.44 -7.51
CA VAL A 19 12.21 0.83 -8.31
C VAL A 19 12.22 0.04 -9.62
N LEU A 20 11.10 -0.56 -9.98
CA LEU A 20 10.92 -1.29 -11.23
C LEU A 20 10.03 -0.48 -12.16
N GLU A 21 8.76 -0.83 -12.24
CA GLU A 21 7.79 -0.24 -13.17
C GLU A 21 6.75 0.60 -12.43
N PRO A 22 6.24 1.69 -13.05
CA PRO A 22 5.09 2.40 -12.52
C PRO A 22 3.86 1.49 -12.54
N VAL A 23 3.10 1.49 -11.46
CA VAL A 23 1.81 0.81 -11.39
C VAL A 23 0.80 1.70 -12.12
N LYS A 24 0.11 1.14 -13.13
CA LYS A 24 -0.92 1.86 -13.86
C LYS A 24 -2.12 2.11 -12.94
N GLY A 25 -2.30 3.35 -12.50
CA GLY A 25 -3.54 3.81 -11.90
C GLY A 25 -4.49 4.40 -12.94
N ASP A 26 -5.63 4.90 -12.47
CA ASP A 26 -6.66 5.60 -13.27
C ASP A 26 -6.25 7.02 -13.70
N ARG A 27 -5.02 7.46 -13.34
CA ARG A 27 -4.45 8.80 -13.55
C ARG A 27 -5.17 9.94 -12.82
N THR A 28 -6.09 9.63 -11.91
CA THR A 28 -6.77 10.65 -11.09
C THR A 28 -6.02 10.94 -9.78
N HIS A 29 -5.08 10.06 -9.41
CA HIS A 29 -4.31 10.20 -8.18
C HIS A 29 -3.21 11.27 -8.26
N ILE A 30 -3.14 12.09 -7.21
CA ILE A 30 -2.08 13.09 -6.95
C ILE A 30 -0.75 12.47 -6.48
N SER A 31 -0.61 11.15 -6.59
CA SER A 31 0.56 10.40 -6.17
C SER A 31 0.97 9.39 -7.23
N ALA A 32 2.26 9.27 -7.49
CA ALA A 32 2.82 8.24 -8.34
C ALA A 32 3.06 6.96 -7.54
N VAL A 33 2.85 5.81 -8.17
CA VAL A 33 3.00 4.51 -7.53
C VAL A 33 3.88 3.60 -8.38
N PHE A 34 4.81 2.90 -7.76
CA PHE A 34 5.76 2.01 -8.43
C PHE A 34 5.82 0.67 -7.72
N LYS A 35 6.01 -0.40 -8.50
CA LYS A 35 6.47 -1.67 -7.96
C LYS A 35 7.97 -1.57 -7.69
N ALA A 36 8.42 -2.09 -6.57
CA ALA A 36 9.83 -2.17 -6.25
C ALA A 36 10.23 -3.56 -5.75
N GLN A 37 11.45 -3.97 -6.10
CA GLN A 37 12.09 -5.11 -5.49
C GLN A 37 12.69 -4.69 -4.15
N VAL A 38 12.40 -5.44 -3.10
CA VAL A 38 13.03 -5.24 -1.80
C VAL A 38 14.41 -5.88 -1.84
N VAL A 39 15.42 -5.10 -1.46
CA VAL A 39 16.81 -5.52 -1.41
C VAL A 39 17.20 -5.59 0.07
N PRO A 40 17.54 -6.78 0.59
CA PRO A 40 17.99 -6.94 1.97
C PRO A 40 19.14 -5.99 2.28
N ARG A 41 19.11 -5.40 3.47
CA ARG A 41 20.31 -4.80 4.07
C ARG A 41 21.09 -5.90 4.78
N GLU A 42 22.36 -5.63 5.07
CA GLU A 42 23.27 -6.56 5.75
C GLU A 42 22.74 -7.01 7.14
N CYS A 43 21.70 -6.36 7.68
CA CYS A 43 21.05 -6.77 8.91
C CYS A 43 20.04 -7.92 8.70
N VAL A 44 20.19 -8.93 9.56
CA VAL A 44 19.47 -10.21 9.62
C VAL A 44 18.01 -10.00 10.06
N VAL A 45 17.15 -9.49 9.19
CA VAL A 45 15.70 -9.55 9.40
C VAL A 45 15.20 -10.91 8.90
N PRO A 46 14.52 -11.73 9.72
CA PRO A 46 14.24 -13.13 9.40
C PRO A 46 13.41 -13.36 8.13
N GLU A 47 12.55 -12.42 7.78
CA GLU A 47 11.68 -12.51 6.61
C GLU A 47 11.74 -11.20 5.83
N VAL A 48 12.45 -11.22 4.69
CA VAL A 48 12.49 -10.08 3.78
C VAL A 48 11.39 -10.27 2.72
N PRO A 49 10.38 -9.39 2.67
CA PRO A 49 9.37 -9.45 1.61
C PRO A 49 10.06 -9.29 0.26
N LYS A 50 9.59 -9.98 -0.79
CA LYS A 50 10.21 -9.88 -2.12
C LYS A 50 9.90 -8.55 -2.82
N TRP A 51 8.69 -8.04 -2.60
CA TRP A 51 8.12 -6.92 -3.32
C TRP A 51 7.60 -5.86 -2.36
N ALA A 52 7.68 -4.60 -2.79
CA ALA A 52 7.06 -3.47 -2.13
C ALA A 52 6.37 -2.56 -3.15
N LEU A 53 5.39 -1.81 -2.65
CA LEU A 53 4.76 -0.72 -3.37
C LEU A 53 5.40 0.59 -2.90
N ILE A 54 5.97 1.37 -3.81
CA ILE A 54 6.49 2.70 -3.52
C ILE A 54 5.44 3.72 -3.91
N LYS A 55 4.99 4.51 -2.95
CA LYS A 55 4.04 5.61 -3.18
C LYS A 55 4.77 6.93 -2.96
N VAL A 56 4.61 7.84 -3.91
CA VAL A 56 5.33 9.12 -3.95
C VAL A 56 4.33 10.25 -4.20
N ALA A 57 4.32 11.26 -3.33
CA ALA A 57 3.59 12.50 -3.57
C ALA A 57 4.21 13.26 -4.76
N LEU A 58 3.39 13.89 -5.60
CA LEU A 58 3.90 14.63 -6.74
C LEU A 58 4.79 15.81 -6.29
N PRO A 59 5.99 15.99 -6.87
CA PRO A 59 6.89 17.07 -6.46
C PRO A 59 6.26 18.46 -6.65
N GLY A 60 6.39 19.32 -5.65
CA GLY A 60 5.82 20.68 -5.68
C GLY A 60 4.33 20.75 -5.40
N ASP A 61 3.66 19.63 -5.17
CA ASP A 61 2.26 19.58 -4.74
C ASP A 61 2.19 19.47 -3.20
N GLU A 62 1.93 20.62 -2.56
CA GLU A 62 1.76 20.69 -1.10
C GLU A 62 0.57 19.87 -0.61
N ILE A 63 -0.48 19.73 -1.42
CA ILE A 63 -1.68 18.97 -1.07
C ILE A 63 -1.34 17.48 -1.08
N ALA A 64 -0.62 17.02 -2.11
CA ALA A 64 -0.14 15.63 -2.18
C ALA A 64 0.76 15.27 -1.00
N THR A 65 1.66 16.18 -0.62
CA THR A 65 2.56 15.98 0.52
C THR A 65 1.80 15.93 1.85
N LYS A 66 0.85 16.85 2.09
CA LYS A 66 -0.01 16.83 3.29
C LYS A 66 -0.86 15.56 3.36
N ASN A 67 -1.39 15.10 2.23
CA ASN A 67 -2.16 13.86 2.17
C ASN A 67 -1.29 12.63 2.47
N MET A 68 -0.05 12.60 1.97
CA MET A 68 0.93 11.56 2.31
C MET A 68 1.23 11.53 3.81
N GLN A 69 1.42 12.70 4.43
CA GLN A 69 1.64 12.79 5.88
C GLN A 69 0.45 12.26 6.68
N ARG A 70 -0.79 12.57 6.29
CA ARG A 70 -1.99 12.01 6.93
C ARG A 70 -2.04 10.49 6.79
N GLU A 71 -1.75 9.97 5.61
CA GLU A 71 -1.71 8.53 5.36
C GLU A 71 -0.67 7.82 6.22
N VAL A 72 0.53 8.40 6.36
CA VAL A 72 1.58 7.91 7.27
C VAL A 72 1.09 7.88 8.72
N LEU A 73 0.39 8.92 9.19
CA LEU A 73 -0.14 8.97 10.54
C LEU A 73 -1.17 7.87 10.77
N THR A 74 -2.07 7.63 9.81
CA THR A 74 -3.04 6.54 9.89
C THR A 74 -2.37 5.17 9.96
N TYR A 75 -1.35 4.91 9.13
CA TYR A 75 -0.60 3.64 9.18
C TYR A 75 0.22 3.43 10.46
N ARG A 76 0.45 4.49 11.25
CA ARG A 76 1.13 4.40 12.55
C ARG A 76 0.17 4.11 13.71
N LEU A 77 -1.15 4.15 13.50
CA LEU A 77 -2.11 3.78 14.53
C LEU A 77 -1.92 2.29 14.88
N PRO A 78 -1.81 1.91 16.17
CA PRO A 78 -1.49 0.54 16.57
C PRO A 78 -2.43 -0.53 15.99
N ASP A 79 -3.74 -0.25 15.98
CA ASP A 79 -4.74 -1.21 15.49
C ASP A 79 -4.73 -1.29 13.96
N VAL A 80 -4.42 -0.18 13.27
CA VAL A 80 -4.23 -0.19 11.81
C VAL A 80 -2.97 -0.96 11.44
N ALA A 81 -1.87 -0.77 12.17
CA ALA A 81 -0.59 -1.42 11.91
C ALA A 81 -0.60 -2.92 12.19
N SER A 82 -1.43 -3.37 13.13
CA SER A 82 -1.53 -4.78 13.55
C SER A 82 -2.63 -5.56 12.83
N ALA A 83 -3.70 -4.92 12.35
CA ALA A 83 -4.81 -5.61 11.71
C ALA A 83 -4.48 -6.08 10.29
N GLU A 84 -4.79 -7.35 10.01
CA GLU A 84 -4.53 -7.99 8.70
C GLU A 84 -5.34 -7.40 7.54
N CYS A 85 -6.43 -6.68 7.86
CA CYS A 85 -7.29 -6.05 6.86
C CYS A 85 -6.71 -4.76 6.27
N PHE A 86 -5.60 -4.25 6.80
CA PHE A 86 -4.86 -3.12 6.24
C PHE A 86 -3.53 -3.59 5.65
N ARG A 87 -3.18 -3.00 4.50
CA ARG A 87 -1.86 -3.15 3.91
C ARG A 87 -0.80 -2.68 4.90
N LYS A 88 0.29 -3.43 5.09
CA LYS A 88 1.37 -3.01 5.99
C LYS A 88 2.18 -1.86 5.41
N MET A 89 2.56 -0.90 6.25
CA MET A 89 3.60 0.08 5.93
C MET A 89 4.97 -0.48 6.31
N TYR A 90 5.87 -0.57 5.33
CA TYR A 90 7.22 -1.10 5.53
C TYR A 90 8.17 -0.02 6.03
N ASP A 91 8.28 1.09 5.30
CA ASP A 91 9.19 2.19 5.62
C ASP A 91 8.60 3.54 5.23
N ILE A 92 9.06 4.57 5.93
CA ILE A 92 8.98 5.96 5.46
C ILE A 92 10.37 6.28 4.94
N ILE A 93 10.48 6.62 3.65
CA ILE A 93 11.76 6.87 2.98
C ILE A 93 12.13 8.35 3.10
N ASP A 94 11.16 9.23 2.88
CA ASP A 94 11.25 10.68 3.11
C ASP A 94 9.84 11.26 3.31
N ASP A 95 9.72 12.59 3.45
CA ASP A 95 8.44 13.28 3.71
C ASP A 95 7.39 13.10 2.60
N SER A 96 7.82 12.69 1.41
CA SER A 96 6.98 12.52 0.22
C SER A 96 6.90 11.07 -0.27
N THR A 97 7.64 10.16 0.35
CA THR A 97 7.84 8.80 -0.17
C THR A 97 7.72 7.74 0.92
N ILE A 98 6.84 6.76 0.68
CA ILE A 98 6.64 5.62 1.58
C ILE A 98 6.74 4.29 0.82
N ALA A 99 7.15 3.25 1.54
CA ALA A 99 7.13 1.87 1.09
C ALA A 99 6.04 1.09 1.84
N LEU A 100 5.19 0.41 1.07
CA LEU A 100 4.07 -0.37 1.55
C LEU A 100 4.17 -1.83 1.08
N GLU A 101 3.42 -2.72 1.72
CA GLU A 101 3.26 -4.11 1.29
C GLU A 101 2.70 -4.19 -0.13
N TRP A 102 3.37 -4.99 -0.97
CA TRP A 102 2.87 -5.34 -2.29
C TRP A 102 1.77 -6.40 -2.16
N LEU A 103 0.67 -6.20 -2.90
CA LEU A 103 -0.44 -7.14 -3.00
C LEU A 103 -0.68 -7.42 -4.48
N ASP A 104 -0.89 -8.69 -4.84
CA ASP A 104 -0.71 -9.17 -6.21
C ASP A 104 -1.86 -8.83 -7.16
N THR A 105 -3.05 -8.56 -6.62
CA THR A 105 -4.21 -8.22 -7.45
C THR A 105 -5.17 -7.28 -6.72
N THR A 106 -5.96 -6.55 -7.50
CA THR A 106 -7.09 -5.75 -7.03
C THR A 106 -8.41 -6.48 -7.24
N LEU A 107 -9.45 -6.11 -6.49
CA LEU A 107 -10.78 -6.71 -6.65
C LEU A 107 -11.35 -6.46 -8.05
N VAL A 108 -11.02 -5.33 -8.70
CA VAL A 108 -11.48 -5.02 -10.07
C VAL A 108 -10.90 -5.94 -11.14
N GLU A 109 -9.70 -6.49 -10.91
CA GLU A 109 -9.07 -7.42 -11.84
C GLU A 109 -9.68 -8.82 -11.77
N MET A 110 -10.47 -9.10 -10.73
CA MET A 110 -11.14 -10.39 -10.57
C MET A 110 -12.41 -10.47 -11.40
N LYS A 111 -12.42 -11.43 -12.33
CA LYS A 111 -13.65 -11.80 -13.05
C LYS A 111 -14.58 -12.56 -12.11
N TYR A 112 -15.80 -12.08 -11.95
CA TYR A 112 -16.83 -12.83 -11.24
C TYR A 112 -17.12 -14.15 -11.96
N CYS A 113 -16.98 -15.27 -11.22
CA CYS A 113 -17.42 -16.59 -11.64
C CYS A 113 -18.26 -17.19 -10.49
N PRO A 114 -19.47 -17.72 -10.72
CA PRO A 114 -20.34 -18.23 -9.66
C PRO A 114 -19.88 -19.62 -9.15
N GLU A 115 -18.66 -19.70 -8.65
CA GLU A 115 -18.06 -20.90 -8.07
C GLU A 115 -17.96 -20.77 -6.55
N MET A 116 -17.95 -21.89 -5.82
CA MET A 116 -17.84 -21.88 -4.35
C MET A 116 -16.62 -21.10 -3.83
N LEU A 117 -15.50 -21.15 -4.56
CA LEU A 117 -14.29 -20.40 -4.23
C LEU A 117 -14.53 -18.88 -4.25
N VAL A 118 -15.31 -18.39 -5.21
CA VAL A 118 -15.64 -16.95 -5.33
C VAL A 118 -16.57 -16.51 -4.21
N TYR A 119 -17.56 -17.33 -3.81
CA TYR A 119 -18.38 -17.01 -2.65
C TYR A 119 -17.59 -16.99 -1.33
N SER A 120 -16.64 -17.91 -1.16
CA SER A 120 -15.71 -17.91 -0.02
C SER A 120 -14.87 -16.63 0.00
N LEU A 121 -14.36 -16.21 -1.15
CA LEU A 121 -13.61 -14.97 -1.29
C LEU A 121 -14.46 -13.74 -0.96
N ILE A 122 -15.67 -13.64 -1.50
CA ILE A 122 -16.62 -12.55 -1.22
C ILE A 122 -16.89 -12.47 0.28
N LYS A 123 -17.11 -13.61 0.95
CA LYS A 123 -17.32 -13.65 2.39
C LYS A 123 -16.10 -13.16 3.17
N SER A 124 -14.91 -13.62 2.81
CA SER A 124 -13.65 -13.16 3.43
C SER A 124 -13.42 -11.67 3.22
N PHE A 125 -13.72 -11.17 2.02
CA PHE A 125 -13.66 -9.75 1.70
C PHE A 125 -14.60 -8.93 2.59
N PHE A 126 -15.89 -9.30 2.67
CA PHE A 126 -16.85 -8.58 3.52
C PHE A 126 -16.44 -8.61 5.00
N LYS A 127 -15.90 -9.74 5.47
CA LYS A 127 -15.38 -9.84 6.84
C LYS A 127 -14.23 -8.86 7.07
N ALA A 128 -13.24 -8.83 6.17
CA ALA A 128 -12.09 -7.93 6.27
C ALA A 128 -12.52 -6.45 6.18
N ALA A 129 -13.42 -6.13 5.24
CA ALA A 129 -13.97 -4.79 5.09
C ALA A 129 -14.72 -4.34 6.36
N PHE A 130 -15.55 -5.20 6.94
CA PHE A 130 -16.25 -4.90 8.19
C PHE A 130 -15.28 -4.67 9.35
N ILE A 131 -14.28 -5.53 9.54
CA ILE A 131 -13.25 -5.34 10.57
C ILE A 131 -12.53 -4.00 10.35
N SER A 132 -12.19 -3.64 9.12
CA SER A 132 -11.56 -2.34 8.82
C SER A 132 -12.44 -1.16 9.21
N CYS A 133 -13.77 -1.28 9.08
CA CYS A 133 -14.71 -0.23 9.50
C CYS A 133 -14.64 -0.04 11.01
N VAL A 134 -14.72 -1.13 11.77
CA VAL A 134 -14.70 -1.10 13.23
C VAL A 134 -13.40 -0.49 13.73
N VAL A 135 -12.25 -0.93 13.19
CA VAL A 135 -10.94 -0.37 13.57
C VAL A 135 -10.87 1.12 13.31
N LEU A 136 -11.39 1.62 12.18
CA LEU A 136 -11.36 3.06 11.88
C LEU A 136 -12.36 3.84 12.73
N GLU A 137 -13.51 3.26 13.05
CA GLU A 137 -14.55 3.89 13.87
C GLU A 137 -14.05 4.20 15.28
N ASP A 138 -13.21 3.32 15.87
CA ASP A 138 -12.58 3.55 17.18
C ASP A 138 -11.69 4.81 17.21
N TYR A 139 -11.21 5.28 16.05
CA TYR A 139 -10.44 6.52 15.90
C TYR A 139 -11.25 7.68 15.33
N GLU A 140 -12.58 7.51 15.19
CA GLU A 140 -13.48 8.46 14.51
C GLU A 140 -13.09 8.73 13.05
N TYR A 141 -12.45 7.75 12.40
CA TYR A 141 -11.97 7.88 11.03
C TYR A 141 -12.94 7.21 10.04
N VAL A 142 -13.02 7.78 8.84
CA VAL A 142 -13.81 7.21 7.73
C VAL A 142 -12.91 7.01 6.53
N ASN A 143 -12.95 5.81 5.94
CA ASN A 143 -12.30 5.57 4.67
C ASN A 143 -13.17 6.12 3.53
N THR A 144 -12.79 7.28 2.99
CA THR A 144 -13.50 7.98 1.92
C THR A 144 -13.18 7.47 0.51
N GLY A 145 -12.27 6.50 0.38
CA GLY A 145 -11.76 6.00 -0.90
C GLY A 145 -12.17 4.55 -1.21
N ARG A 146 -13.31 4.08 -0.71
CA ARG A 146 -13.79 2.70 -0.92
C ARG A 146 -14.32 2.51 -2.34
N VAL A 147 -13.40 2.23 -3.28
CA VAL A 147 -13.71 1.79 -4.65
C VAL A 147 -12.96 0.48 -4.95
N PRO A 148 -13.47 -0.38 -5.85
CA PRO A 148 -12.88 -1.70 -6.14
C PRO A 148 -11.39 -1.68 -6.50
N GLU A 149 -10.90 -0.60 -7.09
CA GLU A 149 -9.51 -0.36 -7.50
C GLU A 149 -8.56 -0.22 -6.31
N HIS A 150 -9.09 0.17 -5.14
CA HIS A 150 -8.31 0.36 -3.92
C HIS A 150 -8.36 -0.86 -2.99
N LEU A 151 -9.14 -1.87 -3.35
CA LEU A 151 -9.29 -3.11 -2.60
C LEU A 151 -8.36 -4.16 -3.19
N VAL A 152 -7.46 -4.65 -2.37
CA VAL A 152 -6.27 -5.38 -2.79
C VAL A 152 -6.20 -6.70 -2.04
N LEU A 153 -5.85 -7.77 -2.76
CA LEU A 153 -5.88 -9.13 -2.25
C LEU A 153 -4.47 -9.71 -2.19
N LYS A 154 -4.25 -10.51 -1.14
CA LYS A 154 -3.06 -11.34 -0.99
C LYS A 154 -3.38 -12.73 -1.54
N SER A 155 -2.64 -13.18 -2.56
CA SER A 155 -2.77 -14.53 -3.12
C SER A 155 -1.99 -15.56 -2.31
#